data_AF-A0A947RFY2-F1
#
_entry.id   AF-A0A947RFY2-F1
#
_cell.length_a   1.000
_cell.length_b   1.000
_cell.length_c   1.000
_cell.angle_alpha   90.00
_cell.angle_beta   90.00
_cell.angle_gamma   90.00
#
_symmetry.space_group_name_H-M   'P 1'
#
loop_
_entity.id
_entity.type
_entity.pdbx_description
1 polymer ?
#
loop_
_entity_poly.entity_id
_entity_poly.type
_entity_poly.pdbx_seq_one_letter_code
_entity_poly.pdbx_strand_id
1 'polypeptide(L)'
;TDVLSEGLNLQDATRMINYDLHWNPVRLMQRIGRVDRRLNPEIEDKIISDHPDQADLRGKIAYWNFLPPEELEDLLKLYRKVSHKTLKISKTFGIEGKKLLTPEDDYDALKEFNNNLEGEKTSVEKMRLELTQLLKDDPELEDHLNSMPLKIFSGKEHPSDGTKAVFFCYAHPALDTEKVKQGITDADAWTEDAGVTKWYLYDIESEKISINPSEIIEIIRSMPLTPRKCEIERPTLTEIRKKIEKHIKNDYFKKVQAPVGVKATLKAWMELN
;
A
#
# COMPACT_ATOMS: atom_id res chain seq x y z
N THR A 1 7.19 8.57 29.79
CA THR A 1 6.54 8.79 28.49
C THR A 1 5.49 7.72 28.17
N ASP A 2 5.78 6.43 28.39
CA ASP A 2 4.89 5.34 27.95
C ASP A 2 3.54 5.25 28.68
N VAL A 3 3.46 5.61 29.96
CA VAL A 3 2.22 5.50 30.77
C VAL A 3 1.09 6.46 30.31
N LEU A 4 1.41 7.65 29.80
CA LEU A 4 0.42 8.58 29.23
C LEU A 4 0.19 8.35 27.73
N SER A 5 1.07 7.59 27.06
CA SER A 5 1.00 7.35 25.61
C SER A 5 -0.01 6.25 25.22
N GLU A 6 -0.45 5.42 26.18
CA GLU A 6 -1.26 4.23 25.91
C GLU A 6 -2.75 4.38 26.24
N GLY A 7 -3.15 5.37 27.05
CA GLY A 7 -4.53 5.43 27.60
C GLY A 7 -5.28 6.77 27.57
N LEU A 8 -4.67 7.87 27.09
CA LEU A 8 -5.32 9.19 27.07
C LEU A 8 -5.59 9.66 25.62
N ASN A 9 -6.78 10.17 25.35
CA ASN A 9 -7.08 10.91 24.12
C ASN A 9 -6.75 12.38 24.37
N LEU A 10 -5.85 12.95 23.56
CA LEU A 10 -5.37 14.33 23.67
C LEU A 10 -5.81 15.15 22.46
N GLN A 11 -7.07 14.95 22.02
CA GLN A 11 -7.64 15.60 20.84
C GLN A 11 -7.77 17.12 21.01
N ASP A 12 -7.76 17.62 22.25
CA ASP A 12 -7.82 19.06 22.55
C ASP A 12 -6.43 19.74 22.45
N ALA A 13 -5.35 18.96 22.34
CA ALA A 13 -4.01 19.51 22.25
C ALA A 13 -3.68 19.96 20.82
N THR A 14 -3.02 21.11 20.69
CA THR A 14 -2.56 21.63 19.38
C THR A 14 -1.04 21.55 19.22
N ARG A 15 -0.31 21.26 20.31
CA ARG A 15 1.15 21.23 20.34
C ARG A 15 1.66 20.01 21.08
N MET A 16 2.61 19.30 20.46
CA MET A 16 3.29 18.16 21.07
C MET A 16 4.81 18.38 21.06
N ILE A 17 5.49 18.12 22.19
CA ILE A 17 6.95 18.22 22.28
C ILE A 17 7.50 16.87 22.73
N ASN A 18 8.27 16.23 21.85
CA ASN A 18 8.97 14.99 22.12
C ASN A 18 10.41 15.31 22.55
N TYR A 19 10.70 15.10 23.84
CA TYR A 19 12.06 15.21 24.38
C TYR A 19 12.89 13.94 24.14
N ASP A 20 12.23 12.79 23.94
CA ASP A 20 12.84 11.49 23.71
C ASP A 20 12.39 10.90 22.36
N LEU A 21 13.33 10.70 21.44
CA LEU A 21 13.05 9.96 20.21
C LEU A 21 13.11 8.46 20.49
N HIS A 22 11.96 7.80 20.34
CA HIS A 22 11.90 6.36 20.51
C HIS A 22 12.61 5.65 19.35
N TRP A 23 13.38 4.59 19.64
CA TRP A 23 14.07 3.74 18.65
C TRP A 23 13.13 2.98 17.68
N ASN A 24 11.82 3.10 17.88
CA ASN A 24 10.76 2.51 17.06
C ASN A 24 9.84 3.65 16.58
N PRO A 25 9.90 4.02 15.28
CA PRO A 25 9.11 5.13 14.74
C PRO A 25 7.60 4.88 14.77
N VAL A 26 7.15 3.62 14.86
CA VAL A 26 5.71 3.30 15.03
C VAL A 26 5.16 3.89 16.31
N ARG A 27 5.95 3.91 17.40
CA ARG A 27 5.53 4.52 18.66
C ARG A 27 5.43 6.05 18.54
N LEU A 28 6.27 6.68 17.73
CA LEU A 28 6.20 8.11 17.46
C LEU A 28 4.92 8.46 16.68
N MET A 29 4.62 7.71 15.61
CA MET A 29 3.38 7.88 14.84
C MET A 29 2.13 7.64 15.68
N GLN A 30 2.13 6.63 16.55
CA GLN A 30 1.03 6.41 17.49
C GLN A 30 0.82 7.57 18.46
N ARG A 31 1.89 8.24 18.92
CA ARG A 31 1.81 9.44 19.77
C ARG A 31 1.18 10.62 19.02
N ILE A 32 1.62 10.88 17.78
CA ILE A 32 1.04 11.93 16.90
C ILE A 32 -0.45 11.65 16.68
N GLY A 33 -0.80 10.40 16.35
CA GLY A 33 -2.18 9.96 16.14
C GLY A 33 -3.06 9.96 17.40
N ARG A 34 -2.56 10.32 18.60
CA ARG A 34 -3.41 10.61 19.78
C ARG A 34 -3.97 12.02 19.79
N VAL A 35 -3.29 12.93 19.10
CA VAL A 35 -3.68 14.34 18.96
C VAL A 35 -4.47 14.50 17.66
N ASP A 36 -4.07 13.79 16.60
CA ASP A 36 -4.64 13.90 15.25
C ASP A 36 -5.88 13.02 14.98
N ARG A 37 -6.48 12.45 16.04
CA ARG A 37 -7.59 11.50 15.88
C ARG A 37 -8.91 12.23 15.73
N ARG A 38 -9.24 12.64 14.50
CA ARG A 38 -10.50 13.28 14.08
C ARG A 38 -10.86 14.51 14.93
N LEU A 39 -10.55 15.70 14.41
CA LEU A 39 -11.29 16.92 14.77
C LEU A 39 -12.78 16.63 14.57
N ASN A 40 -13.54 16.49 15.66
CA ASN A 40 -14.99 16.52 15.57
C ASN A 40 -15.39 17.98 15.33
N PRO A 41 -16.01 18.33 14.19
CA PRO A 41 -16.37 19.71 13.87
C PRO A 41 -17.21 20.37 14.98
N GLU A 42 -18.10 19.61 15.62
CA GLU A 42 -18.96 20.12 16.69
C GLU A 42 -18.18 20.48 17.97
N ILE A 43 -17.08 19.76 18.23
CA ILE A 43 -16.21 20.02 19.39
C ILE A 43 -15.32 21.23 19.10
N GLU A 44 -14.82 21.36 17.88
CA GLU A 44 -14.03 22.51 17.44
C GLU A 44 -14.85 23.80 17.47
N ASP A 45 -16.07 23.78 16.92
CA ASP A 45 -16.96 24.94 16.93
C ASP A 45 -17.29 25.38 18.36
N LYS A 46 -17.47 24.40 19.28
CA LYS A 46 -17.69 24.68 20.69
C LYS A 46 -16.46 25.28 21.37
N ILE A 47 -15.26 24.78 21.09
CA ILE A 47 -14.02 25.31 21.68
C ILE A 47 -13.70 26.71 21.14
N ILE A 48 -13.96 26.97 19.85
CA ILE A 48 -13.82 28.31 19.26
C ILE A 48 -14.85 29.27 19.89
N SER A 49 -16.06 28.81 20.16
CA SER A 49 -17.08 29.60 20.85
C SER A 49 -16.70 29.92 22.30
N ASP A 50 -16.07 28.99 23.01
CA ASP A 50 -15.64 29.17 24.42
C ASP A 50 -14.32 29.97 24.53
N HIS A 51 -13.44 29.86 23.52
CA HIS A 51 -12.10 30.48 23.47
C HIS A 51 -11.80 31.08 22.08
N PRO A 52 -12.39 32.24 21.75
CA PRO A 52 -12.25 32.85 20.42
C PRO A 52 -10.82 33.33 20.10
N ASP A 53 -9.98 33.53 21.13
CA ASP A 53 -8.56 33.87 21.02
C ASP A 53 -7.70 32.72 20.46
N GLN A 54 -8.20 31.49 20.52
CA GLN A 54 -7.47 30.30 20.06
C GLN A 54 -7.81 29.87 18.63
N ALA A 55 -8.74 30.57 17.97
CA ALA A 55 -9.24 30.24 16.63
C ALA A 55 -8.11 30.03 15.59
N ASP A 56 -7.04 30.83 15.65
CA ASP A 56 -5.90 30.73 14.73
C ASP A 56 -5.03 29.48 14.93
N LEU A 57 -5.09 28.86 16.11
CA LEU A 57 -4.32 27.68 16.49
C LEU A 57 -5.12 26.38 16.36
N ARG A 58 -6.45 26.46 16.26
CA ARG A 58 -7.34 25.32 16.04
C ARG A 58 -7.21 24.82 14.59
N GLY A 59 -7.45 23.53 14.37
CA GLY A 59 -7.31 22.91 13.05
C GLY A 59 -5.87 22.66 12.57
N LYS A 60 -4.85 23.03 13.36
CA LYS A 60 -3.44 22.76 13.06
C LYS A 60 -2.76 22.12 14.27
N ILE A 61 -2.08 21.00 14.02
CA ILE A 61 -1.26 20.34 15.04
C ILE A 61 0.20 20.58 14.70
N ALA A 62 0.95 21.10 15.67
CA ALA A 62 2.40 21.27 15.58
C ALA A 62 3.10 20.29 16.53
N TYR A 63 4.18 19.65 16.05
CA TYR A 63 5.01 18.82 16.91
C TYR A 63 6.49 19.18 16.78
N TRP A 64 7.22 19.08 17.88
CA TRP A 64 8.67 19.29 17.96
C TRP A 64 9.35 18.02 18.43
N ASN A 65 10.45 17.65 17.78
CA ASN A 65 11.29 16.54 18.19
C ASN A 65 12.66 17.07 18.58
N PHE A 66 13.09 16.76 19.81
CA PHE A 66 14.46 17.03 20.24
C PHE A 66 15.37 15.93 19.70
N LEU A 67 16.31 16.34 18.83
CA LEU A 67 17.33 15.48 18.29
C LEU A 67 18.56 15.51 19.20
N PRO A 68 19.25 14.37 19.41
CA PRO A 68 20.49 14.36 20.17
C PRO A 68 21.56 15.21 19.47
N PRO A 69 22.43 15.90 20.23
CA PRO A 69 23.58 16.61 19.66
C PRO A 69 24.55 15.62 18.99
N GLU A 70 25.34 16.10 18.03
CA GLU A 70 26.19 15.26 17.15
C GLU A 70 27.06 14.25 17.91
N GLU A 71 27.66 14.69 19.03
CA GLU A 71 28.52 13.88 19.91
C GLU A 71 27.81 12.65 20.51
N LEU A 72 26.50 12.76 20.78
CA LEU A 72 25.65 11.69 21.32
C LEU A 72 25.09 10.78 20.22
N GLU A 73 24.89 11.32 19.00
CA GLU A 73 24.43 10.54 17.85
C GLU A 73 25.51 9.58 17.33
N ASP A 74 26.79 9.98 17.35
CA ASP A 74 27.90 9.10 16.96
C ASP A 74 27.99 7.84 17.83
N LEU A 75 27.58 7.97 19.10
CA LEU A 75 27.63 6.91 20.10
C LEU A 75 26.38 6.01 20.04
N LEU A 76 25.18 6.60 19.91
CA LEU A 76 23.91 5.87 19.94
C LEU A 76 23.47 5.36 18.54
N LYS A 77 23.88 6.04 17.47
CA LYS A 77 23.39 5.86 16.09
C LYS A 77 21.86 5.86 16.01
N LEU A 78 21.22 6.61 16.90
CA LEU A 78 19.80 6.49 17.17
C LEU A 78 19.00 7.13 16.04
N TYR A 79 19.33 8.36 15.67
CA TYR A 79 18.75 9.05 14.53
C TYR A 79 18.96 8.23 13.26
N ARG A 80 20.18 7.76 12.98
CA ARG A 80 20.46 6.97 11.77
C ARG A 80 19.64 5.67 11.71
N LYS A 81 19.47 4.96 12.83
CA LYS A 81 18.63 3.75 12.91
C LYS A 81 17.15 4.06 12.75
N VAL A 82 16.67 5.14 13.39
CA VAL A 82 15.28 5.57 13.33
C VAL A 82 14.94 6.07 11.94
N SER A 83 15.76 6.90 11.30
CA SER A 83 15.57 7.37 9.92
C SER A 83 15.58 6.21 8.91
N HIS A 84 16.48 5.23 9.06
CA HIS A 84 16.47 4.03 8.20
C HIS A 84 15.18 3.19 8.36
N LYS A 85 14.68 3.02 9.59
CA LYS A 85 13.41 2.31 9.84
C LYS A 85 12.22 3.12 9.33
N THR A 86 12.25 4.44 9.52
CA THR A 86 11.25 5.40 9.06
C THR A 86 11.16 5.40 7.55
N LEU A 87 12.28 5.40 6.81
CA LEU A 87 12.32 5.25 5.35
C LEU A 87 11.71 3.92 4.88
N LYS A 88 11.98 2.81 5.59
CA LYS A 88 11.36 1.51 5.27
C LYS A 88 9.85 1.53 5.49
N ILE A 89 9.40 2.16 6.57
CA ILE A 89 7.98 2.28 6.90
C ILE A 89 7.29 3.24 5.92
N SER A 90 7.89 4.39 5.59
CA SER A 90 7.42 5.31 4.56
C SER A 90 7.20 4.61 3.21
N LYS A 91 8.16 3.79 2.76
CA LYS A 91 8.00 3.02 1.52
C LYS A 91 6.92 1.94 1.55
N THR A 92 6.54 1.50 2.74
CA THR A 92 5.59 0.37 2.92
C THR A 92 4.20 0.86 3.30
N PHE A 93 4.11 1.92 4.08
CA PHE A 93 2.91 2.42 4.73
C PHE A 93 2.68 3.91 4.50
N GLY A 94 3.64 4.68 3.97
CA GLY A 94 3.56 6.15 3.86
C GLY A 94 3.65 6.88 5.22
N ILE A 95 4.01 8.17 5.20
CA ILE A 95 4.07 9.02 6.41
C ILE A 95 3.20 10.27 6.18
N GLU A 96 2.29 10.52 7.11
CA GLU A 96 1.39 11.66 7.10
C GLU A 96 2.16 13.00 7.04
N GLY A 97 1.77 13.89 6.12
CA GLY A 97 2.39 15.22 5.96
C GLY A 97 3.83 15.22 5.40
N LYS A 98 4.39 14.06 4.99
CA LYS A 98 5.75 13.87 4.47
C LYS A 98 6.91 14.23 5.41
N LYS A 99 6.62 14.87 6.54
CA LYS A 99 7.59 15.32 7.54
C LYS A 99 7.43 14.47 8.79
N LEU A 100 8.55 14.12 9.44
CA LEU A 100 8.47 13.38 10.70
C LEU A 100 9.56 13.78 11.70
N LEU A 101 10.81 13.90 11.27
CA LEU A 101 11.94 14.12 12.16
C LEU A 101 12.47 15.55 12.05
N THR A 102 12.59 16.08 10.84
CA THR A 102 13.02 17.45 10.56
C THR A 102 12.04 18.19 9.63
N PRO A 103 12.07 19.54 9.62
CA PRO A 103 11.28 20.34 8.68
C PRO A 103 11.60 20.11 7.20
N GLU A 104 12.80 19.63 6.89
CA GLU A 104 13.31 19.35 5.54
C GLU A 104 12.97 17.95 5.03
N ASP A 105 12.39 17.08 5.85
CA ASP A 105 11.97 15.75 5.44
C ASP A 105 10.90 15.80 4.32
N ASP A 106 11.08 14.98 3.28
CA ASP A 106 10.11 14.77 2.20
C ASP A 106 9.91 13.25 1.98
N TYR A 107 9.30 12.60 2.96
CA TYR A 107 8.97 11.19 2.91
C TYR A 107 7.75 10.93 2.01
N ASP A 108 7.65 9.71 1.48
CA ASP A 108 6.46 9.31 0.71
C ASP A 108 5.22 9.44 1.62
N ALA A 109 4.32 10.36 1.26
CA ALA A 109 3.04 10.50 1.95
C ALA A 109 2.22 9.22 1.79
N LEU A 110 1.41 8.90 2.79
CA LEU A 110 0.25 8.04 2.58
C LEU A 110 -0.57 8.62 1.42
N LYS A 111 -0.45 8.05 0.21
CA LYS A 111 -1.34 8.33 -0.93
C LYS A 111 -2.81 8.11 -0.55
N GLU A 112 -3.07 7.30 0.46
CA GLU A 112 -4.41 6.98 0.97
C GLU A 112 -5.05 8.11 1.80
N PHE A 113 -4.28 9.05 2.38
CA PHE A 113 -4.83 10.04 3.32
C PHE A 113 -5.00 11.45 2.74
N ASN A 114 -4.16 11.90 1.81
CA ASN A 114 -4.38 13.19 1.11
C ASN A 114 -5.77 13.22 0.43
N ASN A 115 -6.23 12.08 -0.07
CA ASN A 115 -7.51 11.92 -0.75
C ASN A 115 -8.72 11.92 0.20
N ASN A 116 -8.55 11.55 1.48
CA ASN A 116 -9.62 11.60 2.48
C ASN A 116 -9.93 13.04 2.94
N LEU A 117 -9.01 13.99 2.78
CA LEU A 117 -9.22 15.40 3.09
C LEU A 117 -9.82 16.19 1.91
N GLU A 118 -9.62 15.76 0.66
CA GLU A 118 -10.16 16.43 -0.54
C GLU A 118 -11.45 15.80 -1.08
N GLY A 119 -11.98 14.74 -0.45
CA GLY A 119 -13.23 14.10 -0.90
C GLY A 119 -13.11 13.31 -2.21
N GLU A 120 -11.89 13.15 -2.74
CA GLU A 120 -11.63 12.36 -3.94
C GLU A 120 -11.37 10.89 -3.57
N LYS A 121 -12.31 10.00 -3.90
CA LYS A 121 -12.16 8.54 -3.74
C LYS A 121 -10.80 8.06 -4.24
N THR A 122 -10.05 7.33 -3.42
CA THR A 122 -8.77 6.73 -3.85
C THR A 122 -9.00 5.73 -4.99
N SER A 123 -7.99 5.50 -5.82
CA SER A 123 -8.10 4.54 -6.95
C SER A 123 -8.50 3.14 -6.47
N VAL A 124 -7.97 2.68 -5.33
CA VAL A 124 -8.30 1.37 -4.76
C VAL A 124 -9.73 1.33 -4.22
N GLU A 125 -10.20 2.41 -3.60
CA GLU A 125 -11.60 2.52 -3.18
C GLU A 125 -12.55 2.54 -4.38
N LYS A 126 -12.20 3.20 -5.48
CA LYS A 126 -12.97 3.13 -6.73
C LYS A 126 -13.09 1.69 -7.21
N MET A 127 -12.00 0.93 -7.22
CA MET A 127 -12.00 -0.50 -7.57
C MET A 127 -12.90 -1.32 -6.65
N ARG A 128 -12.83 -1.08 -5.33
CA ARG A 128 -13.62 -1.81 -4.35
C ARG A 128 -15.11 -1.48 -4.45
N LEU A 129 -15.45 -0.21 -4.66
CA LEU A 129 -16.83 0.23 -4.90
C LEU A 129 -17.38 -0.38 -6.19
N GLU A 130 -16.57 -0.46 -7.24
CA GLU A 130 -16.94 -1.10 -8.50
C GLU A 130 -17.20 -2.60 -8.31
N LEU A 131 -16.30 -3.33 -7.64
CA LEU A 131 -16.53 -4.73 -7.28
C LEU A 131 -17.81 -4.91 -6.46
N THR A 132 -18.03 -4.04 -5.48
CA THR A 132 -19.25 -4.07 -4.65
C THR A 132 -20.51 -3.85 -5.50
N GLN A 133 -20.45 -2.99 -6.51
CA GLN A 133 -21.56 -2.76 -7.42
C GLN A 133 -21.80 -3.97 -8.32
N LEU A 134 -20.75 -4.56 -8.89
CA LEU A 134 -20.85 -5.77 -9.72
C LEU A 134 -21.46 -6.95 -8.96
N LEU A 135 -21.07 -7.16 -7.70
CA LEU A 135 -21.64 -8.20 -6.84
C LEU A 135 -23.11 -7.95 -6.46
N LYS A 136 -23.55 -6.69 -6.47
CA LYS A 136 -24.98 -6.36 -6.28
C LYS A 136 -25.80 -6.57 -7.55
N ASP A 137 -25.22 -6.23 -8.69
CA ASP A 137 -25.88 -6.34 -9.99
C ASP A 137 -25.99 -7.82 -10.42
N ASP A 138 -25.03 -8.65 -10.04
CA ASP A 138 -25.01 -10.10 -10.28
C ASP A 138 -24.63 -10.86 -8.99
N PRO A 139 -25.63 -11.34 -8.21
CA PRO A 139 -25.40 -12.09 -6.99
C PRO A 139 -24.70 -13.45 -7.19
N GLU A 140 -24.74 -14.03 -8.40
CA GLU A 140 -24.07 -15.32 -8.71
C GLU A 140 -22.61 -15.13 -9.13
N LEU A 141 -22.17 -13.88 -9.32
CA LEU A 141 -20.83 -13.55 -9.81
C LEU A 141 -19.72 -14.10 -8.91
N GLU A 142 -19.87 -14.00 -7.58
CA GLU A 142 -18.85 -14.47 -6.64
C GLU A 142 -18.66 -15.98 -6.73
N ASP A 143 -19.74 -16.76 -6.73
CA ASP A 143 -19.71 -18.22 -6.87
C ASP A 143 -19.12 -18.62 -8.22
N HIS A 144 -19.50 -17.92 -9.29
CA HIS A 144 -18.94 -18.14 -10.61
C HIS A 144 -17.43 -17.91 -10.61
N LEU A 145 -16.96 -16.78 -10.09
CA LEU A 145 -15.53 -16.44 -10.02
C LEU A 145 -14.74 -17.42 -9.15
N ASN A 146 -15.33 -17.93 -8.08
CA ASN A 146 -14.70 -18.95 -7.23
C ASN A 146 -14.66 -20.33 -7.89
N SER A 147 -15.59 -20.64 -8.80
CA SER A 147 -15.60 -21.89 -9.57
C SER A 147 -14.59 -21.93 -10.71
N MET A 148 -14.08 -20.76 -11.11
CA MET A 148 -13.19 -20.62 -12.25
C MET A 148 -11.80 -21.25 -11.99
N PRO A 149 -11.22 -21.97 -12.98
CA PRO A 149 -9.88 -22.53 -12.84
C PRO A 149 -8.81 -21.43 -12.73
N LEU A 150 -7.69 -21.74 -12.07
CA LEU A 150 -6.54 -20.85 -12.05
C LEU A 150 -5.87 -20.74 -13.43
N LYS A 151 -5.18 -19.61 -13.66
CA LYS A 151 -4.42 -19.28 -14.88
C LYS A 151 -5.30 -19.05 -16.11
N ILE A 152 -6.53 -18.59 -15.90
CA ILE A 152 -7.42 -18.20 -17.00
C ILE A 152 -6.75 -17.17 -17.90
N PHE A 153 -6.85 -17.42 -19.19
CA PHE A 153 -6.27 -16.62 -20.24
C PHE A 153 -7.34 -16.02 -21.15
N SER A 154 -7.26 -14.72 -21.37
CA SER A 154 -8.10 -14.02 -22.35
C SER A 154 -7.28 -13.00 -23.13
N GLY A 155 -7.95 -12.23 -23.97
CA GLY A 155 -7.34 -11.07 -24.62
C GLY A 155 -8.38 -10.13 -25.18
N LYS A 156 -7.98 -8.88 -25.36
CA LYS A 156 -8.80 -7.84 -26.01
C LYS A 156 -7.90 -6.87 -26.78
N GLU A 157 -8.53 -5.93 -27.47
CA GLU A 157 -7.83 -4.80 -28.06
C GLU A 157 -7.32 -3.84 -26.98
N HIS A 158 -6.09 -3.38 -27.15
CA HIS A 158 -5.47 -2.38 -26.30
C HIS A 158 -6.18 -1.02 -26.53
N PRO A 159 -6.44 -0.22 -25.48
CA PRO A 159 -7.13 1.07 -25.66
C PRO A 159 -6.37 2.09 -26.51
N SER A 160 -5.04 1.98 -26.55
CA SER A 160 -4.16 2.76 -27.43
C SER A 160 -3.83 1.96 -28.68
N ASP A 161 -4.11 2.54 -29.85
CA ASP A 161 -3.86 1.93 -31.15
C ASP A 161 -2.38 1.55 -31.34
N GLY A 162 -2.14 0.34 -31.84
CA GLY A 162 -0.80 -0.17 -32.17
C GLY A 162 0.07 -0.56 -30.97
N THR A 163 -0.41 -0.37 -29.74
CA THR A 163 0.30 -0.78 -28.52
C THR A 163 -0.06 -2.22 -28.15
N LYS A 164 0.96 -3.06 -27.90
CA LYS A 164 0.76 -4.43 -27.43
C LYS A 164 1.29 -4.61 -26.03
N ALA A 165 0.49 -5.23 -25.16
CA ALA A 165 0.86 -5.47 -23.78
C ALA A 165 0.31 -6.81 -23.27
N VAL A 166 0.87 -7.31 -22.16
CA VAL A 166 0.38 -8.51 -21.49
C VAL A 166 0.21 -8.23 -20.01
N PHE A 167 -1.01 -8.43 -19.51
CA PHE A 167 -1.35 -8.30 -18.11
C PHE A 167 -1.29 -9.65 -17.39
N PHE A 168 -0.81 -9.63 -16.15
CA PHE A 168 -0.77 -10.77 -15.24
C PHE A 168 -1.27 -10.38 -13.85
N CYS A 169 -2.10 -11.25 -13.27
CA CYS A 169 -2.54 -11.19 -11.89
C CYS A 169 -1.92 -12.36 -11.10
N TYR A 170 -1.03 -12.07 -10.16
CA TYR A 170 -0.37 -13.05 -9.32
C TYR A 170 -0.79 -12.91 -7.85
N ALA A 171 -1.01 -14.04 -7.18
CA ALA A 171 -1.06 -14.10 -5.72
C ALA A 171 0.37 -14.34 -5.20
N HIS A 172 0.86 -13.40 -4.41
CA HIS A 172 2.15 -13.47 -3.76
C HIS A 172 1.96 -14.01 -2.35
N PRO A 173 2.43 -15.22 -2.03
CA PRO A 173 2.31 -15.73 -0.68
C PRO A 173 3.23 -14.95 0.26
N ALA A 174 2.81 -14.81 1.52
CA ALA A 174 3.64 -14.27 2.58
C ALA A 174 3.72 -15.25 3.75
N LEU A 175 4.64 -14.99 4.68
CA LEU A 175 4.81 -15.80 5.87
C LEU A 175 3.59 -15.65 6.80
N ASP A 176 2.91 -16.77 7.04
CA ASP A 176 1.80 -16.88 7.98
C ASP A 176 2.34 -17.07 9.40
N THR A 177 2.24 -16.02 10.21
CA THR A 177 2.81 -16.01 11.56
C THR A 177 2.08 -16.96 12.51
N GLU A 178 0.81 -17.30 12.25
CA GLU A 178 0.07 -18.27 13.06
C GLU A 178 0.55 -19.69 12.78
N LYS A 179 0.82 -20.03 11.51
CA LYS A 179 1.45 -21.31 11.16
C LYS A 179 2.84 -21.45 11.76
N VAL A 180 3.61 -20.36 11.82
CA VAL A 180 4.91 -20.35 12.50
C VAL A 180 4.77 -20.62 13.99
N LYS A 181 3.78 -20.04 14.66
CA LYS A 181 3.49 -20.33 16.09
C LYS A 181 3.07 -21.79 16.32
N GLN A 182 2.46 -22.42 15.32
CA GLN A 182 2.11 -23.85 15.33
C GLN A 182 3.30 -24.77 15.02
N GLY A 183 4.51 -24.22 14.81
CA GLY A 183 5.74 -24.97 14.59
C GLY A 183 6.06 -25.26 13.11
N ILE A 184 5.33 -24.67 12.16
CA ILE A 184 5.62 -24.80 10.72
C ILE A 184 6.61 -23.69 10.34
N THR A 185 7.84 -24.03 9.95
CA THR A 185 8.92 -23.04 9.80
C THR A 185 9.49 -22.88 8.39
N ASP A 186 9.02 -23.67 7.42
CA ASP A 186 9.59 -23.71 6.06
C ASP A 186 8.61 -23.15 4.99
N ALA A 187 8.74 -23.59 3.74
CA ALA A 187 7.89 -23.16 2.62
C ALA A 187 6.39 -23.33 2.90
N ASP A 188 6.00 -24.31 3.75
CA ASP A 188 4.62 -24.57 4.13
C ASP A 188 4.00 -23.49 5.05
N ALA A 189 4.85 -22.66 5.67
CA ALA A 189 4.42 -21.49 6.43
C ALA A 189 4.07 -20.31 5.52
N TRP A 190 4.36 -20.38 4.21
CA TRP A 190 4.04 -19.32 3.26
C TRP A 190 2.70 -19.59 2.60
N THR A 191 1.73 -18.72 2.84
CA THR A 191 0.35 -18.90 2.37
C THR A 191 -0.09 -17.74 1.49
N GLU A 192 -1.00 -18.02 0.56
CA GLU A 192 -1.64 -16.98 -0.24
C GLU A 192 -2.54 -16.08 0.61
N ASP A 193 -3.17 -16.62 1.65
CA ASP A 193 -4.08 -15.90 2.56
C ASP A 193 -3.33 -14.84 3.39
N ALA A 194 -2.12 -15.16 3.85
CA ALA A 194 -1.25 -14.17 4.49
C ALA A 194 -0.62 -13.19 3.47
N GLY A 195 -0.74 -13.52 2.19
CA GLY A 195 -0.12 -12.86 1.05
C GLY A 195 -0.87 -11.64 0.53
N VAL A 196 -0.49 -11.22 -0.67
CA VAL A 196 -1.12 -10.10 -1.39
C VAL A 196 -1.28 -10.42 -2.88
N THR A 197 -2.33 -9.90 -3.50
CA THR A 197 -2.47 -9.94 -4.96
C THR A 197 -1.70 -8.78 -5.59
N LYS A 198 -0.94 -9.07 -6.65
CA LYS A 198 -0.19 -8.09 -7.42
C LYS A 198 -0.50 -8.20 -8.90
N TRP A 199 -0.59 -7.03 -9.52
CA TRP A 199 -0.85 -6.86 -10.94
C TRP A 199 0.43 -6.41 -11.64
N TYR A 200 0.66 -6.97 -12.82
CA TYR A 200 1.79 -6.67 -13.67
C TYR A 200 1.30 -6.46 -15.09
N LEU A 201 1.70 -5.35 -15.70
CA LEU A 201 1.46 -5.08 -17.10
C LEU A 201 2.82 -4.95 -17.79
N TYR A 202 3.06 -5.83 -18.76
CA TYR A 202 4.28 -5.84 -19.56
C TYR A 202 3.99 -5.19 -20.92
N ASP A 203 4.63 -4.07 -21.20
CA ASP A 203 4.62 -3.44 -22.52
C ASP A 203 5.60 -4.17 -23.45
N ILE A 204 5.13 -4.65 -24.61
CA ILE A 204 5.96 -5.44 -25.52
C ILE A 204 7.00 -4.58 -26.24
N GLU A 205 6.64 -3.34 -26.61
CA GLU A 205 7.51 -2.46 -27.38
C GLU A 205 8.59 -1.84 -26.50
N SER A 206 8.21 -1.35 -25.33
CA SER A 206 9.14 -0.68 -24.42
C SER A 206 9.83 -1.61 -23.41
N GLU A 207 9.43 -2.89 -23.36
CA GLU A 207 9.81 -3.88 -22.34
C GLU A 207 9.62 -3.42 -20.88
N LYS A 208 8.72 -2.46 -20.65
CA LYS A 208 8.48 -1.88 -19.32
C LYS A 208 7.48 -2.73 -18.55
N ILE A 209 7.76 -2.93 -17.26
CA ILE A 209 6.83 -3.57 -16.31
C ILE A 209 6.18 -2.49 -15.46
N SER A 210 4.87 -2.30 -15.64
CA SER A 210 4.04 -1.45 -14.80
C SER A 210 3.39 -2.28 -13.69
N ILE A 211 3.40 -1.76 -12.46
CA ILE A 211 2.87 -2.44 -11.27
C ILE A 211 1.81 -1.62 -10.52
N ASN A 212 1.44 -0.45 -11.04
CA ASN A 212 0.47 0.44 -10.42
C ASN A 212 -0.97 0.01 -10.81
N PRO A 213 -1.79 -0.51 -9.88
CA PRO A 213 -3.13 -0.98 -10.21
C PRO A 213 -4.04 0.11 -10.80
N SER A 214 -3.83 1.37 -10.41
CA SER A 214 -4.63 2.51 -10.88
C SER A 214 -4.46 2.79 -12.37
N GLU A 215 -3.26 2.56 -12.90
CA GLU A 215 -2.97 2.72 -14.33
C GLU A 215 -3.42 1.46 -15.09
N ILE A 216 -3.16 0.29 -14.49
CA ILE A 216 -3.45 -1.00 -15.11
C ILE A 216 -4.96 -1.20 -15.29
N ILE A 217 -5.77 -0.82 -14.30
CA ILE A 217 -7.23 -1.06 -14.35
C ILE A 217 -7.87 -0.42 -15.58
N GLU A 218 -7.49 0.82 -15.90
CA GLU A 218 -8.03 1.55 -17.06
C GLU A 218 -7.69 0.86 -18.38
N ILE A 219 -6.55 0.16 -18.42
CA ILE A 219 -6.10 -0.58 -19.60
C ILE A 219 -6.84 -1.91 -19.74
N ILE A 220 -7.04 -2.65 -18.64
CA ILE A 220 -7.62 -4.01 -18.68
C ILE A 220 -9.16 -4.04 -18.61
N ARG A 221 -9.79 -2.92 -18.24
CA ARG A 221 -11.25 -2.78 -18.10
C ARG A 221 -12.00 -3.36 -19.31
N SER A 222 -12.98 -4.21 -19.03
CA SER A 222 -13.77 -4.92 -20.03
C SER A 222 -15.24 -4.89 -19.64
N MET A 223 -16.11 -4.70 -20.63
CA MET A 223 -17.57 -4.78 -20.50
C MET A 223 -18.06 -6.16 -20.98
N PRO A 224 -19.29 -6.59 -20.65
CA PRO A 224 -19.82 -7.89 -21.10
C PRO A 224 -19.79 -8.11 -22.62
N LEU A 225 -19.86 -7.03 -23.40
CA LEU A 225 -19.83 -7.04 -24.86
C LEU A 225 -18.44 -6.79 -25.46
N THR A 226 -17.39 -6.67 -24.63
CA THR A 226 -16.03 -6.46 -25.12
C THR A 226 -15.57 -7.70 -25.89
N PRO A 227 -15.18 -7.56 -27.18
CA PRO A 227 -14.80 -8.71 -28.00
C PRO A 227 -13.48 -9.31 -27.50
N ARG A 228 -13.43 -10.64 -27.51
CA ARG A 228 -12.20 -11.38 -27.21
C ARG A 228 -11.28 -11.38 -28.43
N LYS A 229 -10.07 -10.84 -28.30
CA LYS A 229 -9.07 -10.75 -29.37
C LYS A 229 -7.74 -11.33 -28.86
N CYS A 230 -7.28 -12.41 -29.49
CA CYS A 230 -6.00 -13.03 -29.17
C CYS A 230 -5.15 -13.21 -30.44
N GLU A 231 -4.12 -12.38 -30.61
CA GLU A 231 -3.25 -12.32 -31.79
C GLU A 231 -1.77 -12.51 -31.46
N ILE A 232 -1.34 -12.38 -30.20
CA ILE A 232 0.08 -12.56 -29.84
C ILE A 232 0.45 -14.04 -29.87
N GLU A 233 1.63 -14.34 -30.43
CA GLU A 233 2.10 -15.72 -30.54
C GLU A 233 2.42 -16.34 -29.17
N ARG A 234 2.06 -17.61 -28.99
CA ARG A 234 2.27 -18.36 -27.73
C ARG A 234 3.74 -18.41 -27.25
N PRO A 235 4.76 -18.51 -28.13
CA PRO A 235 6.15 -18.44 -27.70
C PRO A 235 6.48 -17.11 -27.02
N THR A 236 6.05 -15.99 -27.62
CA THR A 236 6.23 -14.63 -27.08
C THR A 236 5.57 -14.50 -25.71
N LEU A 237 4.32 -14.96 -25.56
CA LEU A 237 3.62 -14.96 -24.27
C LEU A 237 4.37 -15.76 -23.20
N THR A 238 4.95 -16.90 -23.59
CA THR A 238 5.72 -17.77 -22.69
C THR A 238 7.01 -17.08 -22.24
N GLU A 239 7.69 -16.37 -23.13
CA GLU A 239 8.89 -15.59 -22.81
C GLU A 239 8.58 -14.41 -21.90
N ILE A 240 7.54 -13.64 -22.20
CA ILE A 240 7.10 -12.51 -21.36
C ILE A 240 6.75 -13.01 -19.96
N ARG A 241 6.02 -14.12 -19.85
CA ARG A 241 5.70 -14.71 -18.55
C ARG A 241 6.96 -15.08 -17.75
N LYS A 242 7.98 -15.66 -18.39
CA LYS A 242 9.28 -15.95 -17.73
C LYS A 242 9.97 -14.66 -17.26
N LYS A 243 9.90 -13.57 -18.05
CA LYS A 243 10.42 -12.24 -17.63
C LYS A 243 9.70 -11.75 -16.38
N ILE A 244 8.37 -11.85 -16.30
CA ILE A 244 7.59 -11.47 -15.12
C ILE A 244 7.91 -12.36 -13.90
N GLU A 245 7.97 -13.68 -14.07
CA GLU A 245 8.32 -14.59 -12.96
C GLU A 245 9.74 -14.31 -12.42
N LYS A 246 10.69 -13.96 -13.30
CA LYS A 246 12.03 -13.51 -12.90
C LYS A 246 12.01 -12.18 -12.16
N HIS A 247 11.18 -11.23 -12.61
CA HIS A 247 10.98 -9.94 -11.92
C HIS A 247 10.40 -10.16 -10.52
N ILE A 248 9.34 -10.96 -10.37
CA ILE A 248 8.74 -11.31 -9.07
C ILE A 248 9.77 -11.93 -8.13
N LYS A 249 10.59 -12.87 -8.64
CA LYS A 249 11.66 -13.49 -7.85
C LYS A 249 12.66 -12.46 -7.32
N ASN A 250 13.04 -11.48 -8.14
CA ASN A 250 14.03 -10.49 -7.76
C ASN A 250 13.48 -9.38 -6.86
N ASP A 251 12.25 -8.94 -7.12
CA ASP A 251 11.70 -7.74 -6.49
C ASP A 251 10.86 -8.02 -5.25
N TYR A 252 10.25 -9.21 -5.18
CA TYR A 252 9.44 -9.64 -4.04
C TYR A 252 10.19 -10.67 -3.20
N PHE A 253 10.40 -11.88 -3.73
CA PHE A 253 10.89 -13.01 -2.93
C PHE A 253 12.27 -12.79 -2.29
N LYS A 254 13.20 -12.14 -2.99
CA LYS A 254 14.50 -11.77 -2.40
C LYS A 254 14.37 -10.79 -1.24
N LYS A 255 13.45 -9.82 -1.31
CA LYS A 255 13.28 -8.81 -0.27
C LYS A 255 12.68 -9.40 1.00
N VAL A 256 11.75 -10.34 0.84
CA VAL A 256 11.11 -11.03 1.96
C VAL A 256 11.86 -12.29 2.41
N GLN A 257 13.03 -12.56 1.81
CA GLN A 257 13.87 -13.72 2.11
C GLN A 257 13.10 -15.05 2.07
N ALA A 258 12.22 -15.21 1.07
CA ALA A 258 11.40 -16.41 0.97
C ALA A 258 12.27 -17.66 0.75
N PRO A 259 11.97 -18.78 1.42
CA PRO A 259 12.71 -20.02 1.28
C PRO A 259 12.57 -20.61 -0.13
N VAL A 260 13.51 -21.49 -0.49
CA VAL A 260 13.51 -22.17 -1.78
C VAL A 260 12.25 -23.05 -1.88
N GLY A 261 11.50 -22.89 -2.96
CA GLY A 261 10.25 -23.64 -3.20
C GLY A 261 9.00 -22.76 -3.17
N VAL A 262 9.05 -21.61 -2.47
CA VAL A 262 7.95 -20.64 -2.47
C VAL A 262 7.86 -19.96 -3.83
N LYS A 263 6.64 -19.92 -4.39
CA LYS A 263 6.35 -19.34 -5.71
C LYS A 263 5.06 -18.55 -5.66
N ALA A 264 4.97 -17.55 -6.53
CA ALA A 264 3.73 -16.82 -6.74
C ALA A 264 2.79 -17.65 -7.63
N THR A 265 1.50 -17.58 -7.35
CA THR A 265 0.47 -18.32 -8.10
C THR A 265 -0.16 -17.39 -9.12
N LEU A 266 -0.05 -17.73 -10.41
CA LEU A 266 -0.73 -17.00 -11.48
C LEU A 266 -2.24 -17.29 -11.39
N LYS A 267 -3.03 -16.24 -11.13
CA LYS A 267 -4.49 -16.33 -11.00
C LYS A 267 -5.18 -16.16 -12.35
N ALA A 268 -4.85 -15.08 -13.06
CA ALA A 268 -5.38 -14.78 -14.39
C ALA A 268 -4.39 -13.93 -15.17
N TRP A 269 -4.53 -13.90 -16.48
CA TRP A 269 -3.69 -13.11 -17.37
C TRP A 269 -4.43 -12.84 -18.68
N MET A 270 -4.07 -11.76 -19.34
CA MET A 270 -4.67 -11.40 -20.61
C MET A 270 -3.67 -10.70 -21.51
N GLU A 271 -3.80 -10.91 -22.80
CA GLU A 271 -3.09 -10.12 -23.80
C GLU A 271 -3.92 -8.93 -24.27
N LEU A 272 -3.22 -7.87 -24.67
CA LEU A 272 -3.77 -6.62 -25.13
C LEU A 272 -3.13 -6.32 -26.48
N ASN A 273 -3.95 -6.25 -27.53
CA ASN A 273 -3.52 -6.20 -28.94
C ASN A 273 -3.73 -4.87 -29.60
#